data_AF-A0AB94IM08-F1
#
_entry.id   AF-A0AB94IM08-F1
#
_cell.length_a   1.000
_cell.length_b   1.000
_cell.length_c   1.000
_cell.angle_alpha   90.00
_cell.angle_beta   90.00
_cell.angle_gamma   90.00
#
_symmetry.space_group_name_H-M   'P 1'
#
loop_
_entity.id
_entity.type
_entity.pdbx_description
1 polymer ?
#
loop_
_entity_poly.entity_id
_entity_poly.type
_entity_poly.pdbx_seq_one_letter_code
_entity_poly.pdbx_strand_id
1 'polypeptide(L)'
;MKGVKTMSINEQDIQKYHYDAKFNVEVGKFLGKLHEVFSHLSEDCISQIKYERVNYSTYKGYNVKFNNNVGRRYLMDKKGAWHETPNLMNWWLCLGYPVTDDTLESFKVDIQTEFYWKGK
;
A
#
# COMPACT_ATOMS: atom_id res chain seq x y z
N MET A 1 -8.23 34.91 -38.53
CA MET A 1 -8.06 33.49 -38.13
C MET A 1 -7.41 33.47 -36.75
N LYS A 2 -8.08 32.96 -35.72
CA LYS A 2 -7.51 32.85 -34.37
C LYS A 2 -6.65 31.58 -34.32
N GLY A 3 -5.37 31.73 -34.06
CA GLY A 3 -4.42 30.62 -33.97
C GLY A 3 -4.82 29.64 -32.86
N VAL A 4 -4.93 28.37 -33.20
CA VAL A 4 -5.11 27.28 -32.23
C VAL A 4 -3.79 27.13 -31.48
N LYS A 5 -3.78 27.50 -30.19
CA LYS A 5 -2.67 27.21 -29.29
C LYS A 5 -2.62 25.69 -29.07
N THR A 6 -1.67 25.03 -29.69
CA THR A 6 -1.34 23.63 -29.38
C THR A 6 -0.80 23.60 -27.95
N MET A 7 -1.57 23.08 -27.00
CA MET A 7 -1.05 22.81 -25.65
C MET A 7 -0.05 21.65 -25.77
N SER A 8 1.24 21.94 -25.60
CA SER A 8 2.25 20.91 -25.43
C SER A 8 2.04 20.25 -24.07
N ILE A 9 1.60 18.99 -24.06
CA ILE A 9 1.51 18.20 -22.82
C ILE A 9 2.94 17.96 -22.33
N ASN A 10 3.22 18.33 -21.08
CA ASN A 10 4.52 18.12 -20.44
C ASN A 10 4.75 16.61 -20.20
N GLU A 11 5.93 16.09 -20.54
CA GLU A 11 6.30 14.68 -20.33
C GLU A 11 6.14 14.23 -18.87
N GLN A 12 6.35 15.14 -17.90
CA GLN A 12 6.16 14.86 -16.48
C GLN A 12 4.69 14.57 -16.14
N ASP A 13 3.75 15.27 -16.79
CA ASP A 13 2.32 15.06 -16.58
C ASP A 13 1.87 13.71 -17.17
N ILE A 14 2.44 13.32 -18.32
CA ILE A 14 2.22 12.00 -18.93
C ILE A 14 2.71 10.89 -17.99
N GLN A 15 3.93 11.01 -17.47
CA GLN A 15 4.50 10.02 -16.54
C GLN A 15 3.67 9.88 -15.26
N LYS A 16 3.18 11.01 -14.71
CA LYS A 16 2.29 10.99 -13.54
C LYS A 16 0.95 10.32 -13.85
N TYR A 17 0.35 10.62 -14.99
CA TYR A 17 -0.90 9.98 -15.43
C TYR A 17 -0.75 8.46 -15.56
N HIS A 18 0.31 7.99 -16.23
CA HIS A 18 0.57 6.56 -16.36
C HIS A 18 0.79 5.87 -15.01
N TYR A 19 1.52 6.52 -14.10
CA TYR A 19 1.70 6.00 -12.74
C TYR A 19 0.38 5.90 -12.00
N ASP A 20 -0.48 6.92 -12.08
CA ASP A 20 -1.78 6.97 -11.40
C ASP A 20 -2.73 5.90 -11.93
N ALA A 21 -2.80 5.72 -13.25
CA ALA A 21 -3.58 4.65 -13.87
C ALA A 21 -3.08 3.26 -13.42
N LYS A 22 -1.76 3.06 -13.41
CA LYS A 22 -1.15 1.81 -12.94
C LYS A 22 -1.46 1.54 -11.48
N PHE A 23 -1.35 2.56 -10.63
CA PHE A 23 -1.65 2.45 -9.20
C PHE A 23 -3.08 2.00 -8.95
N ASN A 24 -4.05 2.54 -9.68
CA ASN A 24 -5.46 2.18 -9.53
C ASN A 24 -5.77 0.73 -9.95
N VAL A 25 -5.01 0.16 -10.89
CA VAL A 25 -5.15 -1.26 -11.28
C VAL A 25 -4.46 -2.17 -10.25
N GLU A 26 -3.22 -1.85 -9.90
CA GLU A 26 -2.41 -2.70 -9.03
C GLU A 26 -2.88 -2.68 -7.57
N VAL A 27 -3.49 -1.58 -7.11
CA VAL A 27 -4.07 -1.52 -5.76
C VAL A 27 -5.22 -2.52 -5.57
N GLY A 28 -6.08 -2.70 -6.58
CA GLY A 28 -7.18 -3.67 -6.47
C GLY A 28 -6.66 -5.09 -6.30
N LYS A 29 -5.63 -5.46 -7.07
CA LYS A 29 -4.96 -6.76 -6.96
C LYS A 29 -4.28 -6.94 -5.60
N PHE A 30 -3.57 -5.90 -5.14
CA PHE A 30 -2.85 -5.94 -3.88
C PHE A 30 -3.77 -6.07 -2.66
N LEU A 31 -4.83 -5.26 -2.60
CA LEU A 31 -5.82 -5.35 -1.53
C LEU A 31 -6.57 -6.69 -1.58
N GLY A 32 -6.90 -7.20 -2.76
CA GLY A 32 -7.49 -8.55 -2.92
C GLY A 32 -6.61 -9.64 -2.30
N LYS A 33 -5.29 -9.59 -2.55
CA LYS A 33 -4.33 -10.53 -1.97
C LYS A 33 -4.24 -10.41 -0.44
N LEU A 34 -4.24 -9.19 0.10
CA LEU A 34 -4.30 -8.99 1.55
C LEU A 34 -5.58 -9.56 2.16
N HIS A 35 -6.73 -9.35 1.52
CA HIS A 35 -8.00 -9.92 1.95
C HIS A 35 -7.98 -11.45 1.95
N GLU A 36 -7.41 -12.08 0.92
CA GLU A 36 -7.24 -13.54 0.84
C GLU A 36 -6.37 -14.07 1.99
N VAL A 37 -5.21 -13.46 2.23
CA VAL A 37 -4.30 -13.83 3.32
C VAL A 37 -5.02 -13.75 4.68
N PHE A 38 -5.73 -12.64 4.94
CA PHE A 38 -6.42 -12.40 6.20
C PHE A 38 -7.76 -13.14 6.34
N SER A 39 -8.30 -13.74 5.28
CA SER A 39 -9.58 -14.47 5.32
C SER A 39 -9.59 -15.65 6.30
N HIS A 40 -8.41 -16.13 6.69
CA HIS A 40 -8.25 -17.20 7.67
C HIS A 40 -8.34 -16.72 9.14
N LEU A 41 -8.48 -15.42 9.38
CA LEU A 41 -8.68 -14.84 10.71
C LEU A 41 -10.19 -14.82 11.04
N SER A 42 -10.53 -14.66 12.33
CA SER A 42 -11.93 -14.50 12.73
C SER A 42 -12.52 -13.19 12.19
N GLU A 43 -13.84 -13.16 11.98
CA GLU A 43 -14.53 -11.94 11.51
C GLU A 43 -14.30 -10.74 12.44
N ASP A 44 -14.32 -10.95 13.76
CA ASP A 44 -14.02 -9.92 14.77
C ASP A 44 -12.61 -9.34 14.60
N CYS A 45 -11.64 -10.17 14.23
CA CYS A 45 -10.26 -9.76 13.98
C CYS A 45 -10.17 -8.96 12.67
N ILE A 46 -10.79 -9.46 11.59
CA ILE A 46 -10.82 -8.80 10.28
C ILE A 46 -11.46 -7.42 10.37
N SER A 47 -12.55 -7.27 11.15
CA SER A 47 -13.27 -6.00 11.29
C SER A 47 -12.43 -4.86 11.90
N GLN A 48 -11.32 -5.20 12.56
CA GLN A 48 -10.39 -4.23 13.17
C GLN A 48 -9.23 -3.84 12.27
N ILE A 49 -9.11 -4.47 11.08
CA ILE A 49 -8.09 -4.13 10.08
C ILE A 49 -8.54 -2.88 9.31
N LYS A 50 -7.67 -1.86 9.25
CA LYS A 50 -7.92 -0.60 8.55
C LYS A 50 -6.89 -0.39 7.46
N TYR A 51 -7.37 0.07 6.30
CA TYR A 51 -6.56 0.43 5.14
C TYR A 51 -6.61 1.94 4.94
N GLU A 52 -5.49 2.63 5.12
CA GLU A 52 -5.38 4.08 4.94
C GLU A 52 -4.49 4.39 3.75
N ARG A 53 -5.04 5.06 2.73
CA ARG A 53 -4.26 5.48 1.58
C ARG A 53 -3.18 6.48 1.99
N VAL A 54 -1.98 6.32 1.47
CA VAL A 54 -0.86 7.26 1.64
C VAL A 54 -0.33 7.74 0.30
N ASN A 55 0.04 9.03 0.25
CA ASN A 55 0.80 9.62 -0.84
C ASN A 55 2.11 10.12 -0.23
N TYR A 56 3.24 9.54 -0.64
CA TYR A 56 4.55 9.88 -0.11
C TYR A 56 5.50 10.26 -1.24
N SER A 57 5.85 11.54 -1.33
CA SER A 57 6.65 12.09 -2.42
C SER A 57 6.06 11.71 -3.79
N THR A 58 6.77 10.91 -4.58
CA THR A 58 6.33 10.45 -5.91
C THR A 58 5.62 9.09 -5.88
N TYR A 59 5.46 8.48 -4.71
CA TYR A 59 4.88 7.15 -4.54
C TYR A 59 3.51 7.22 -3.85
N LYS A 60 2.66 6.24 -4.17
CA LYS A 60 1.34 6.02 -3.59
C LYS A 60 1.29 4.63 -2.98
N GLY A 61 0.43 4.47 -1.97
CA GLY A 61 0.36 3.21 -1.23
C GLY A 61 -0.71 3.19 -0.15
N TYR A 62 -0.55 2.25 0.78
CA TYR A 62 -1.45 2.07 1.94
C TYR A 62 -0.67 1.81 3.21
N ASN A 63 -1.12 2.41 4.32
CA ASN A 63 -0.87 1.86 5.65
C ASN A 63 -1.97 0.85 5.94
N VAL A 64 -1.60 -0.35 6.36
CA VAL A 64 -2.53 -1.35 6.85
C VAL A 64 -2.29 -1.50 8.34
N LYS A 65 -3.32 -1.27 9.14
CA LYS A 65 -3.23 -1.23 10.61
C LYS A 65 -4.24 -2.19 11.23
N PHE A 66 -3.88 -2.77 12.35
CA PHE A 66 -4.77 -3.52 13.23
C PHE A 66 -4.82 -2.83 14.60
N ASN A 67 -6.03 -2.48 15.04
CA ASN A 67 -6.29 -1.80 16.32
C ASN A 67 -5.34 -0.61 16.63
N ASN A 68 -4.93 0.13 15.58
CA ASN A 68 -3.96 1.25 15.61
C ASN A 68 -2.54 0.94 16.15
N ASN A 69 -2.23 -0.29 16.55
CA ASN A 69 -0.97 -0.67 17.19
C ASN A 69 -0.02 -1.40 16.25
N VAL A 70 -0.52 -2.42 15.56
CA VAL A 70 0.27 -3.17 14.58
C VAL A 70 0.00 -2.56 13.22
N GLY A 71 1.04 -2.20 12.48
CA GLY A 71 0.84 -1.67 11.15
C GLY A 71 2.03 -1.86 10.24
N ARG A 72 1.74 -1.99 8.95
CA ARG A 72 2.73 -2.04 7.88
C ARG A 72 2.38 -1.02 6.81
N ARG A 73 3.39 -0.44 6.18
CA ARG A 73 3.20 0.52 5.08
C ARG A 73 3.72 -0.10 3.80
N TYR A 74 2.87 -0.06 2.77
CA TYR A 74 3.19 -0.58 1.45
C TYR A 74 3.14 0.55 0.43
N LEU A 75 4.23 0.77 -0.30
CA LEU A 75 4.32 1.74 -1.39
C LEU A 75 4.53 1.03 -2.72
N MET A 76 3.88 1.52 -3.77
CA MET A 76 4.04 1.00 -5.12
C MET A 76 5.09 1.81 -5.88
N ASP A 77 6.07 1.15 -6.47
CA ASP A 77 7.07 1.80 -7.31
C ASP A 77 6.53 2.15 -8.70
N LYS A 78 7.31 2.89 -9.48
CA LYS A 78 6.93 3.31 -10.84
C LYS A 78 6.76 2.14 -11.82
N LYS A 79 7.31 0.97 -11.50
CA LYS A 79 7.17 -0.28 -12.26
C LYS A 79 5.96 -1.09 -11.82
N GLY A 80 5.23 -0.66 -10.79
CA GLY A 80 4.04 -1.35 -10.27
C GLY A 80 4.34 -2.44 -9.26
N ALA A 81 5.59 -2.58 -8.80
CA ALA A 81 5.92 -3.52 -7.74
C ALA A 81 5.62 -2.89 -6.37
N TRP A 82 5.11 -3.71 -5.47
CA TRP A 82 4.80 -3.31 -4.09
C TRP A 82 5.98 -3.56 -3.18
N HIS A 83 6.24 -2.62 -2.29
CA HIS A 83 7.31 -2.70 -1.33
C HIS A 83 6.82 -2.33 0.07
N GLU A 84 7.21 -3.11 1.07
CA GLU A 84 6.99 -2.82 2.48
C GLU A 84 8.08 -1.90 3.02
N THR A 85 7.68 -0.73 3.50
CA THR A 85 8.61 0.22 4.11
C THR A 85 8.70 0.00 5.62
N PRO A 86 9.90 0.01 6.21
CA PRO A 86 10.06 -0.16 7.65
C PRO A 86 9.30 0.93 8.42
N ASN A 87 8.64 0.53 9.51
CA ASN A 87 7.78 1.38 10.32
C ASN A 87 8.56 2.37 11.23
N LEU A 88 9.88 2.44 11.06
CA LEU A 88 10.80 3.19 11.93
C LEU A 88 11.12 4.56 11.34
N MET A 89 11.17 5.54 12.24
CA MET A 89 11.34 7.00 12.08
C MET A 89 12.58 7.49 11.30
N ASN A 90 13.05 6.80 10.25
CA ASN A 90 14.11 7.30 9.37
C ASN A 90 13.54 7.63 7.98
N TRP A 91 13.41 8.93 7.75
CA TRP A 91 12.63 9.56 6.69
C TRP A 91 13.37 9.62 5.34
N TRP A 92 14.44 8.83 5.18
CA TRP A 92 15.32 8.84 4.01
C TRP A 92 15.19 7.53 3.22
N LEU A 93 14.26 7.55 2.26
CA LEU A 93 14.44 7.02 0.90
C LEU A 93 14.97 5.58 0.77
N CYS A 94 14.12 4.58 1.00
CA CYS A 94 14.13 3.35 0.20
C CYS A 94 12.69 2.88 0.06
N LEU A 95 12.33 2.32 -1.10
CA LEU A 95 11.03 1.67 -1.29
C LEU A 95 10.80 0.55 -0.25
N GLY A 96 11.84 0.13 0.47
CA GLY A 96 11.78 -0.89 1.50
C GLY A 96 12.09 -2.25 0.89
N TYR A 97 11.44 -3.30 1.36
CA TYR A 97 11.61 -4.65 0.83
C TYR A 97 10.46 -5.00 -0.13
N PRO A 98 10.70 -5.73 -1.22
CA PRO A 98 9.61 -6.22 -2.07
C PRO A 98 8.60 -7.02 -1.25
N VAL A 99 7.31 -6.82 -1.51
CA VAL A 99 6.26 -7.59 -0.85
C VAL A 99 6.22 -8.99 -1.46
N THR A 100 6.50 -9.99 -0.63
CA THR A 100 6.35 -11.43 -0.97
C THR A 100 5.16 -12.04 -0.23
N ASP A 101 4.82 -13.30 -0.54
CA ASP A 101 3.82 -14.06 0.21
C ASP A 101 4.22 -14.19 1.68
N ASP A 102 5.49 -14.49 1.95
CA ASP A 102 6.03 -14.56 3.32
C ASP A 102 5.89 -13.24 4.07
N THR A 103 6.08 -12.10 3.38
CA THR A 103 5.86 -10.78 3.98
C THR A 103 4.42 -10.62 4.46
N LEU A 104 3.45 -11.02 3.65
CA LEU A 104 2.02 -10.91 3.98
C LEU A 104 1.60 -11.90 5.06
N GLU A 105 2.06 -13.15 5.00
CA GLU A 105 1.79 -14.15 6.02
C GLU A 105 2.40 -13.77 7.37
N SER A 106 3.62 -13.23 7.38
CA SER A 106 4.23 -12.68 8.60
C SER A 106 3.35 -11.59 9.22
N PHE A 107 2.75 -10.72 8.40
CA PHE A 107 1.88 -9.68 8.91
C PHE A 107 0.57 -10.24 9.49
N LYS A 108 -0.01 -11.24 8.85
CA LYS A 108 -1.17 -11.97 9.40
C LYS A 108 -0.85 -12.58 10.76
N VAL A 109 0.34 -13.17 10.92
CA VAL A 109 0.80 -13.71 12.21
C VAL A 109 0.91 -12.60 13.27
N ASP A 110 1.44 -11.42 12.91
CA ASP A 110 1.50 -10.27 13.82
C ASP A 110 0.09 -9.86 14.30
N ILE A 111 -0.87 -9.76 13.37
CA ILE A 111 -2.27 -9.44 13.64
C ILE A 111 -2.89 -10.49 14.55
N GLN A 112 -2.73 -11.77 14.20
CA GLN A 112 -3.28 -12.89 14.96
C GLN A 112 -2.72 -12.90 16.38
N THR A 113 -1.42 -12.67 16.53
CA THR A 113 -0.75 -12.59 17.83
C THR A 113 -1.31 -11.43 18.64
N GLU A 114 -1.37 -10.22 18.08
CA GLU A 114 -1.92 -9.05 18.78
C GLU A 114 -3.39 -9.28 19.22
N PHE A 115 -4.24 -9.86 18.36
CA PHE A 115 -5.64 -10.14 18.67
C PHE A 115 -5.79 -11.11 19.85
N TYR A 116 -5.05 -12.24 19.86
CA TYR A 116 -5.16 -13.22 20.95
C TYR A 116 -4.50 -12.79 22.26
N TRP A 117 -3.46 -11.97 22.20
CA TRP A 117 -2.71 -11.54 23.39
C TRP A 117 -3.29 -10.29 24.06
N LYS A 118 -3.92 -9.38 23.29
CA LYS A 118 -4.55 -8.15 23.83
C LYS A 118 -6.08 -8.16 23.81
N GLY A 119 -6.70 -9.19 23.22
CA GLY A 119 -8.15 -9.43 23.27
C GLY A 119 -8.64 -10.12 24.55
N LYS A 120 -7.82 -10.15 25.61
CA LYS A 120 -8.18 -10.59 26.97
C LYS A 120 -8.02 -9.44 27.95
#